data_AF-W5SJN5-F1
#
_entry.id   AF-W5SJN5-F1
#
_cell.length_a   1.000
_cell.length_b   1.000
_cell.length_c   1.000
_cell.angle_alpha   90.00
_cell.angle_beta   90.00
_cell.angle_gamma   90.00
#
_symmetry.space_group_name_H-M   'P 1'
#
loop_
_entity.id
_entity.type
_entity.pdbx_description
1 polymer ?
#
loop_
_entity_poly.entity_id
_entity_poly.type
_entity_poly.pdbx_seq_one_letter_code
_entity_poly.pdbx_strand_id
1 'polypeptide(L)'
;MKREVKEGEIKGRRGIGRVKKMRIKGIILMMMIVMGCNSGGVKDPEKVFLSEMVNLGKGFLDVFVSFRDMITETLGIKADTKKSEIGVYFTKIDNTMKTVKGKLVKILEEHGSYEKVKEKIEGFIGKISKIEEGAKEAAKGANDGILIGNAVKNQAAVAANKEYVISLVKGIKAIVGIVLSEGEGSAEATKTSEDDKKNIGKLFSNTADDATEAEAAKASASIGSVSGADILKAIAKSKENPAVNNAEGIEKATAAAEIAVAPAVANKKEIKDDAKKDAVIAAGIALRGMAKDGRFAAKSNEDKSAHAMNGTVASAVNKVLSTLVIAIRNRVDEGLKGINEVLVEIKQGEGVGAKAN
;
A
#
# COMPACT_ATOMS: atom_id res chain seq x y z
N MET A 1 -58.78 29.74 -54.95
CA MET A 1 -59.46 29.53 -53.65
C MET A 1 -59.23 30.80 -52.83
N LYS A 2 -60.17 31.75 -52.94
CA LYS A 2 -60.94 32.34 -51.83
C LYS A 2 -60.06 33.00 -50.75
N ARG A 3 -60.00 34.33 -50.74
CA ARG A 3 -60.69 35.25 -49.78
C ARG A 3 -59.81 35.47 -48.54
N GLU A 4 -59.70 36.61 -47.88
CA GLU A 4 -60.28 37.95 -47.95
C GLU A 4 -59.58 38.75 -46.81
N VAL A 5 -59.46 40.08 -46.97
CA VAL A 5 -59.78 41.10 -45.94
C VAL A 5 -58.86 41.13 -44.69
N LYS A 6 -58.00 42.16 -44.56
CA LYS A 6 -58.22 43.46 -43.84
C LYS A 6 -58.43 43.24 -42.32
N GLU A 7 -58.04 44.11 -41.41
CA GLU A 7 -57.67 45.53 -41.35
C GLU A 7 -57.01 45.70 -39.96
N GLY A 8 -56.01 46.56 -39.79
CA GLY A 8 -56.21 47.81 -39.03
C GLY A 8 -55.77 47.61 -37.56
N GLU A 9 -55.12 48.50 -36.85
CA GLU A 9 -54.77 49.93 -36.99
C GLU A 9 -53.44 50.12 -36.21
N ILE A 10 -52.40 50.83 -36.68
CA ILE A 10 -52.26 52.28 -36.91
C ILE A 10 -52.60 53.14 -35.68
N LYS A 11 -51.56 53.75 -35.09
CA LYS A 11 -51.34 55.21 -34.87
C LYS A 11 -50.37 55.39 -33.69
N GLY A 12 -49.39 56.27 -33.70
CA GLY A 12 -48.93 57.28 -34.66
C GLY A 12 -47.55 57.73 -34.16
N ARG A 13 -46.52 57.85 -35.01
CA ARG A 13 -46.31 58.90 -36.01
C ARG A 13 -46.04 60.27 -35.37
N ARG A 14 -44.76 60.65 -35.37
CA ARG A 14 -44.19 61.95 -35.78
C ARG A 14 -42.71 61.91 -35.38
N GLY A 15 -41.70 61.97 -36.24
CA GLY A 15 -41.65 62.38 -37.63
C GLY A 15 -40.72 63.58 -37.78
N ILE A 16 -39.77 63.44 -38.71
CA ILE A 16 -39.27 64.44 -39.66
C ILE A 16 -37.89 65.06 -39.36
N GLY A 17 -37.01 64.87 -40.37
CA GLY A 17 -35.93 65.81 -40.72
C GLY A 17 -34.59 65.11 -41.00
N ARG A 18 -34.35 64.49 -42.17
CA ARG A 18 -33.69 65.07 -43.38
C ARG A 18 -32.26 65.59 -43.10
N VAL A 19 -31.19 65.36 -43.87
CA VAL A 19 -31.00 64.95 -45.27
C VAL A 19 -29.49 64.73 -45.55
N LYS A 20 -29.18 63.71 -46.37
CA LYS A 20 -28.13 63.52 -47.41
C LYS A 20 -26.62 63.87 -47.20
N LYS A 21 -25.83 62.84 -47.57
CA LYS A 21 -24.69 62.77 -48.54
C LYS A 21 -23.37 63.54 -48.26
N MET A 22 -22.27 62.78 -48.20
CA MET A 22 -21.13 62.68 -49.17
C MET A 22 -19.89 62.14 -48.42
N ARG A 23 -19.44 60.92 -48.69
CA ARG A 23 -18.35 60.55 -49.61
C ARG A 23 -16.99 61.27 -49.38
N ILE A 24 -16.01 60.43 -48.99
CA ILE A 24 -14.60 60.36 -49.46
C ILE A 24 -13.50 61.00 -48.57
N LYS A 25 -12.48 60.15 -48.32
CA LYS A 25 -11.05 60.41 -47.99
C LYS A 25 -10.67 60.76 -46.53
N GLY A 26 -9.95 59.80 -45.92
CA GLY A 26 -8.52 59.99 -45.65
C GLY A 26 -8.08 60.29 -44.21
N ILE A 27 -7.28 59.36 -43.68
CA ILE A 27 -6.11 59.58 -42.81
C ILE A 27 -6.36 59.81 -41.31
N ILE A 28 -6.10 58.73 -40.53
CA ILE A 28 -5.26 58.64 -39.33
C ILE A 28 -5.24 59.87 -38.40
N LEU A 29 -5.84 59.75 -37.21
CA LEU A 29 -5.21 60.21 -35.96
C LEU A 29 -5.81 59.52 -34.72
N MET A 30 -5.02 58.58 -34.21
CA MET A 30 -4.81 58.27 -32.79
C MET A 30 -5.43 59.27 -31.79
N MET A 31 -6.42 58.84 -31.00
CA MET A 31 -6.57 59.34 -29.62
C MET A 31 -7.36 58.33 -28.79
N MET A 32 -6.62 57.43 -28.15
CA MET A 32 -7.08 56.74 -26.95
C MET A 32 -7.45 57.78 -25.91
N ILE A 33 -8.71 57.83 -25.49
CA ILE A 33 -9.05 58.36 -24.17
C ILE A 33 -9.22 57.14 -23.28
N VAL A 34 -8.08 56.73 -22.74
CA VAL A 34 -7.95 55.85 -21.59
C VAL A 34 -8.65 56.55 -20.42
N MET A 35 -9.85 56.11 -20.06
CA MET A 35 -10.35 56.36 -18.72
C MET A 35 -9.55 55.49 -17.77
N GLY A 36 -8.51 56.09 -17.19
CA GLY A 36 -7.75 55.55 -16.09
C GLY A 36 -8.62 55.47 -14.85
N CYS A 37 -9.07 54.25 -14.52
CA CYS A 37 -8.92 53.78 -13.16
C CYS A 37 -7.50 53.23 -13.04
N ASN A 38 -6.63 54.01 -12.42
CA ASN A 38 -5.41 53.53 -11.80
C ASN A 38 -5.81 52.63 -10.61
N SER A 39 -6.07 51.34 -10.90
CA SER A 39 -6.03 50.29 -9.88
C SER A 39 -4.79 49.45 -10.18
N GLY A 40 -3.63 49.97 -9.77
CA GLY A 40 -2.46 49.13 -9.60
C GLY A 40 -2.78 48.05 -8.57
N GLY A 41 -2.57 46.79 -8.93
CA GLY A 41 -2.32 45.73 -7.94
C GLY A 41 -3.38 44.65 -7.75
N VAL A 42 -4.55 44.68 -8.39
CA VAL A 42 -5.51 43.56 -8.28
C VAL A 42 -5.18 42.53 -9.36
N LYS A 43 -4.57 41.41 -8.96
CA LYS A 43 -4.35 40.27 -9.85
C LYS A 43 -5.70 39.81 -10.41
N ASP A 44 -5.75 39.59 -11.71
CA ASP A 44 -6.89 39.01 -12.42
C ASP A 44 -7.35 37.72 -11.71
N PRO A 45 -8.59 37.66 -11.17
CA PRO A 45 -9.07 36.53 -10.37
C PRO A 45 -8.99 35.19 -11.09
N GLU A 46 -9.14 35.19 -12.41
CA GLU A 46 -9.01 33.99 -13.23
C GLU A 46 -7.56 33.52 -13.28
N LYS A 47 -6.61 34.44 -13.45
CA LYS A 47 -5.16 34.11 -13.42
C LYS A 47 -4.69 33.68 -12.04
N VAL A 48 -5.23 34.26 -10.97
CA VAL A 48 -4.94 33.82 -9.60
C VAL A 48 -5.42 32.39 -9.40
N PHE A 49 -6.68 32.11 -9.76
CA PHE A 49 -7.27 30.78 -9.64
C PHE A 49 -6.49 29.72 -10.44
N LEU A 50 -6.18 29.99 -11.72
CA LEU A 50 -5.40 29.07 -12.55
C LEU A 50 -3.99 28.84 -11.98
N SER A 51 -3.36 29.88 -11.43
CA SER A 51 -2.05 29.74 -10.77
C SER A 51 -2.13 28.88 -9.51
N GLU A 52 -3.20 29.00 -8.71
CA GLU A 52 -3.43 28.17 -7.52
C GLU A 52 -3.63 26.70 -7.92
N MET A 53 -4.41 26.42 -8.97
CA MET A 53 -4.62 25.06 -9.49
C MET A 53 -3.34 24.44 -10.04
N VAL A 54 -2.50 25.20 -10.74
CA VAL A 54 -1.20 24.71 -11.25
C VAL A 54 -0.25 24.37 -10.09
N ASN A 55 -0.16 25.22 -9.06
CA ASN A 55 0.68 24.97 -7.89
C ASN A 55 0.19 23.75 -7.10
N LEU A 56 -1.12 23.62 -6.93
CA LEU A 56 -1.75 22.47 -6.29
C LEU A 56 -1.45 21.17 -7.05
N GLY A 57 -1.63 21.17 -8.38
CA GLY A 57 -1.27 20.06 -9.24
C GLY A 57 0.21 19.69 -9.17
N LYS A 58 1.11 20.68 -9.10
CA LYS A 58 2.55 20.46 -8.91
C LYS A 58 2.86 19.82 -7.55
N GLY A 59 2.17 20.23 -6.49
CA GLY A 59 2.29 19.63 -5.16
C GLY A 59 1.95 18.13 -5.18
N PHE A 60 0.84 17.74 -5.82
CA PHE A 60 0.47 16.33 -5.94
C PHE A 60 1.42 15.52 -6.83
N LEU A 61 1.93 16.11 -7.91
CA LEU A 61 2.94 15.46 -8.72
C LEU A 61 4.21 15.16 -7.91
N ASP A 62 4.63 16.08 -7.04
CA ASP A 62 5.78 15.88 -6.16
C ASP A 62 5.54 14.79 -5.11
N VAL A 63 4.33 14.68 -4.57
CA VAL A 63 3.91 13.54 -3.72
C VAL A 63 4.01 12.23 -4.50
N PHE A 64 3.48 12.18 -5.72
CA PHE A 64 3.49 10.98 -6.55
C PHE A 64 4.91 10.53 -6.91
N VAL A 65 5.78 11.46 -7.30
CA VAL A 65 7.19 11.17 -7.62
C VAL A 65 7.92 10.60 -6.41
N SER A 66 7.72 11.19 -5.22
CA SER A 66 8.38 10.71 -3.99
C SER A 66 7.97 9.29 -3.62
N PHE A 67 6.70 8.95 -3.85
CA PHE A 67 6.24 7.59 -3.62
C PHE A 67 6.78 6.61 -4.66
N ARG A 68 6.77 7.01 -5.94
CA ARG A 68 7.25 6.20 -7.06
C ARG A 68 8.71 5.78 -6.90
N ASP A 69 9.57 6.71 -6.50
CA ASP A 69 11.02 6.46 -6.40
C ASP A 69 11.33 5.30 -5.44
N MET A 70 10.55 5.13 -4.35
CA MET A 70 10.70 4.00 -3.43
C MET A 70 10.43 2.64 -4.10
N ILE A 71 9.44 2.56 -5.00
CA ILE A 71 8.92 1.28 -5.51
C ILE A 71 9.79 0.69 -6.63
N THR A 72 10.74 1.46 -7.16
CA THR A 72 11.64 0.96 -8.22
C THR A 72 12.68 -0.03 -7.69
N GLU A 73 12.92 -0.06 -6.38
CA GLU A 73 13.75 -1.08 -5.74
C GLU A 73 12.98 -2.40 -5.65
N THR A 74 13.17 -3.26 -6.65
CA THR A 74 12.66 -4.64 -6.58
C THR A 74 13.33 -5.38 -5.43
N LEU A 75 12.51 -5.99 -4.57
CA LEU A 75 12.99 -6.85 -3.52
C LEU A 75 13.54 -8.15 -4.12
N GLY A 76 14.85 -8.16 -4.37
CA GLY A 76 15.59 -9.38 -4.73
C GLY A 76 15.82 -10.27 -3.52
N ILE A 77 14.76 -10.66 -2.79
CA ILE A 77 14.88 -11.56 -1.63
C ILE A 77 15.42 -12.91 -2.10
N LYS A 78 16.54 -13.33 -1.51
CA LYS A 78 17.25 -14.56 -1.80
C LYS A 78 17.52 -15.31 -0.51
N ALA A 79 17.98 -16.55 -0.64
CA ALA A 79 18.34 -17.40 0.51
C ALA A 79 19.46 -16.79 1.38
N ASP A 80 20.29 -15.91 0.83
CA ASP A 80 21.38 -15.19 1.51
C ASP A 80 20.99 -13.79 2.02
N THR A 81 19.72 -13.40 1.88
CA THR A 81 19.21 -12.16 2.48
C THR A 81 19.18 -12.27 4.00
N LYS A 82 19.68 -11.25 4.71
CA LYS A 82 19.59 -11.19 6.17
C LYS A 82 18.22 -10.74 6.65
N LYS A 83 17.81 -11.20 7.83
CA LYS A 83 16.57 -10.74 8.46
C LYS A 83 16.57 -9.23 8.69
N SER A 84 17.71 -8.64 9.05
CA SER A 84 17.89 -7.19 9.19
C SER A 84 17.61 -6.41 7.90
N GLU A 85 17.85 -6.99 6.72
CA GLU A 85 17.52 -6.34 5.45
C GLU A 85 16.00 -6.24 5.26
N ILE A 86 15.24 -7.19 5.81
CA ILE A 86 13.77 -7.12 5.85
C ILE A 86 13.32 -5.98 6.78
N GLY A 87 13.96 -5.80 7.94
CA GLY A 87 13.69 -4.66 8.82
C GLY A 87 14.02 -3.31 8.16
N VAL A 88 15.13 -3.24 7.42
CA VAL A 88 15.48 -2.05 6.60
C VAL A 88 14.40 -1.80 5.55
N TYR A 89 13.85 -2.84 4.93
CA TYR A 89 12.78 -2.69 3.96
C TYR A 89 11.51 -2.06 4.57
N PHE A 90 11.06 -2.54 5.73
CA PHE A 90 9.95 -1.91 6.44
C PHE A 90 10.28 -0.48 6.88
N THR A 91 11.52 -0.20 7.28
CA THR A 91 11.96 1.17 7.61
C THR A 91 11.91 2.10 6.39
N LYS A 92 12.22 1.60 5.19
CA LYS A 92 12.06 2.36 3.94
C LYS A 92 10.59 2.69 3.67
N ILE A 93 9.67 1.75 3.90
CA ILE A 93 8.22 2.00 3.78
C ILE A 93 7.80 3.10 4.77
N ASP A 94 8.18 2.99 6.04
CA ASP A 94 7.92 3.99 7.08
C ASP A 94 8.39 5.40 6.66
N ASN A 95 9.65 5.54 6.26
CA ASN A 95 10.22 6.82 5.86
C ASN A 95 9.55 7.42 4.60
N THR A 96 9.16 6.57 3.65
CA THR A 96 8.42 7.03 2.46
C THR A 96 7.04 7.53 2.85
N MET A 97 6.32 6.81 3.72
CA MET A 97 5.00 7.25 4.19
C MET A 97 5.09 8.57 4.96
N LYS A 98 6.13 8.76 5.80
CA LYS A 98 6.41 10.06 6.45
C LYS A 98 6.61 11.19 5.44
N THR A 99 7.39 10.93 4.39
CA THR A 99 7.67 11.93 3.35
C THR A 99 6.40 12.31 2.60
N VAL A 100 5.63 11.31 2.15
CA VAL A 100 4.33 11.50 1.48
C VAL A 100 3.37 12.28 2.37
N LYS A 101 3.22 11.89 3.64
CA LYS A 101 2.39 12.57 4.63
C LYS A 101 2.82 14.02 4.83
N GLY A 102 4.11 14.29 5.02
CA GLY A 102 4.62 15.65 5.20
C GLY A 102 4.33 16.54 3.99
N LYS A 103 4.43 16.01 2.77
CA LYS A 103 4.06 16.74 1.55
C LYS A 103 2.56 16.99 1.44
N LEU A 104 1.72 16.00 1.78
CA LEU A 104 0.26 16.17 1.81
C LEU A 104 -0.18 17.21 2.86
N VAL A 105 0.47 17.28 4.02
CA VAL A 105 0.22 18.31 5.04
C VAL A 105 0.56 19.70 4.52
N LYS A 106 1.69 19.88 3.83
CA LYS A 106 2.03 21.17 3.19
C LYS A 106 0.97 21.60 2.18
N ILE A 107 0.47 20.67 1.37
CA ILE A 107 -0.61 20.95 0.42
C ILE A 107 -1.88 21.40 1.15
N LEU A 108 -2.22 20.76 2.29
CA LEU A 108 -3.34 21.19 3.13
C LEU A 108 -3.15 22.59 3.71
N GLU A 109 -1.95 22.95 4.13
CA GLU A 109 -1.65 24.28 4.67
C GLU A 109 -1.76 25.37 3.59
N GLU A 110 -1.26 25.09 2.39
CA GLU A 110 -1.23 26.05 1.27
C GLU A 110 -2.57 26.16 0.54
N HIS A 111 -3.33 25.06 0.46
CA HIS A 111 -4.51 24.92 -0.39
C HIS A 111 -5.75 24.35 0.34
N GLY A 112 -5.76 24.32 1.67
CA GLY A 112 -6.86 23.81 2.48
C GLY A 112 -8.14 24.66 2.45
N SER A 113 -8.17 25.74 1.67
CA SER A 113 -9.38 26.54 1.42
C SER A 113 -10.43 25.79 0.60
N TYR A 114 -10.02 24.78 -0.18
CA TYR A 114 -10.94 23.93 -0.95
C TYR A 114 -11.44 22.78 -0.07
N GLU A 115 -12.65 22.94 0.50
CA GLU A 115 -13.21 22.03 1.50
C GLU A 115 -13.23 20.55 1.05
N LYS A 116 -13.71 20.28 -0.17
CA LYS A 116 -13.72 18.90 -0.70
C LYS A 116 -12.32 18.29 -0.85
N VAL A 117 -11.34 19.10 -1.27
CA VAL A 117 -9.94 18.65 -1.41
C VAL A 117 -9.35 18.39 -0.03
N LYS A 118 -9.59 19.32 0.90
CA LYS A 118 -9.16 19.20 2.29
C LYS A 118 -9.62 17.87 2.90
N GLU A 119 -10.92 17.57 2.81
CA GLU A 119 -11.49 16.32 3.32
C GLU A 119 -10.82 15.07 2.71
N LYS A 120 -10.59 15.06 1.40
CA LYS A 120 -9.91 13.93 0.72
C LYS A 120 -8.47 13.78 1.17
N ILE A 121 -7.72 14.88 1.29
CA ILE A 121 -6.33 14.81 1.73
C ILE A 121 -6.26 14.36 3.19
N GLU A 122 -7.08 14.90 4.09
CA GLU A 122 -7.13 14.49 5.50
C GLU A 122 -7.45 12.99 5.65
N GLY A 123 -8.47 12.52 4.93
CA GLY A 123 -8.82 11.10 4.90
C GLY A 123 -7.70 10.22 4.32
N PHE A 124 -6.94 10.73 3.35
CA PHE A 124 -5.79 10.01 2.81
C PHE A 124 -4.59 9.99 3.78
N ILE A 125 -4.26 11.11 4.42
CA ILE A 125 -3.23 11.22 5.47
C ILE A 125 -3.49 10.22 6.60
N GLY A 126 -4.76 10.04 7.01
CA GLY A 126 -5.14 9.06 8.02
C GLY A 126 -4.77 7.62 7.61
N LYS A 127 -4.93 7.27 6.34
CA LYS A 127 -4.53 5.94 5.81
C LYS A 127 -3.01 5.81 5.73
N ILE A 128 -2.32 6.83 5.22
CA ILE A 128 -0.85 6.86 5.14
C ILE A 128 -0.23 6.71 6.52
N SER A 129 -0.78 7.38 7.54
CA SER A 129 -0.29 7.29 8.93
C SER A 129 -0.38 5.87 9.49
N LYS A 130 -1.46 5.13 9.18
CA LYS A 130 -1.58 3.73 9.62
C LYS A 130 -0.59 2.80 8.91
N ILE A 131 -0.29 3.06 7.63
CA ILE A 131 0.74 2.31 6.89
C ILE A 131 2.13 2.63 7.46
N GLU A 132 2.42 3.90 7.74
CA GLU A 132 3.63 4.38 8.40
C GLU A 132 3.86 3.64 9.73
N GLU A 133 2.88 3.70 10.63
CA GLU A 133 2.95 3.07 11.96
C GLU A 133 3.09 1.55 11.87
N GLY A 134 2.33 0.91 10.97
CA GLY A 134 2.41 -0.54 10.75
C GLY A 134 3.79 -0.96 10.23
N ALA A 135 4.36 -0.21 9.29
CA ALA A 135 5.70 -0.49 8.77
C ALA A 135 6.78 -0.29 9.85
N LYS A 136 6.69 0.80 10.61
CA LYS A 136 7.58 1.06 11.75
C LYS A 136 7.53 -0.06 12.78
N GLU A 137 6.35 -0.59 13.07
CA GLU A 137 6.18 -1.71 14.00
C GLU A 137 6.76 -3.02 13.43
N ALA A 138 6.45 -3.34 12.16
CA ALA A 138 6.97 -4.55 11.50
C ALA A 138 8.51 -4.56 11.44
N ALA A 139 9.14 -3.40 11.22
CA ALA A 139 10.60 -3.27 11.18
C ALA A 139 11.29 -3.76 12.46
N LYS A 140 10.66 -3.57 13.63
CA LYS A 140 11.19 -4.04 14.92
C LYS A 140 11.30 -5.55 14.98
N GLY A 141 10.43 -6.27 14.28
CA GLY A 141 10.36 -7.72 14.30
C GLY A 141 11.34 -8.42 13.36
N ALA A 142 12.07 -7.70 12.51
CA ALA A 142 13.04 -8.27 11.57
C ALA A 142 14.38 -7.53 11.60
N ASN A 143 15.10 -7.56 12.73
CA ASN A 143 16.38 -6.83 12.91
C ASN A 143 17.59 -7.73 13.20
N ASP A 144 17.46 -9.04 12.95
CA ASP A 144 18.51 -10.01 13.25
C ASP A 144 19.55 -10.10 12.12
N GLY A 145 20.83 -10.27 12.47
CA GLY A 145 21.92 -10.28 11.49
C GLY A 145 22.08 -11.60 10.72
N ILE A 146 21.28 -12.61 11.07
CA ILE A 146 21.30 -13.94 10.44
C ILE A 146 20.47 -13.98 9.16
N LEU A 147 20.72 -15.00 8.33
CA LEU A 147 19.99 -15.22 7.08
C LEU A 147 18.51 -15.53 7.32
N ILE A 148 17.66 -15.21 6.34
CA ILE A 148 16.30 -15.73 6.32
C ILE A 148 16.33 -17.26 6.16
N GLY A 149 15.49 -17.95 6.92
CA GLY A 149 15.50 -19.42 7.00
C GLY A 149 16.62 -19.97 7.89
N ASN A 150 17.88 -19.61 7.60
CA ASN A 150 19.08 -20.05 8.32
C ASN A 150 19.06 -21.56 8.65
N ALA A 151 18.61 -22.36 7.68
CA ALA A 151 18.69 -23.80 7.73
C ALA A 151 20.12 -24.21 7.38
N VAL A 152 20.75 -24.99 8.26
CA VAL A 152 22.09 -25.53 8.10
C VAL A 152 22.02 -27.04 8.30
N LYS A 153 22.86 -27.80 7.60
CA LYS A 153 22.94 -29.26 7.78
C LYS A 153 23.17 -29.63 9.24
N ASN A 154 22.63 -30.79 9.64
CA ASN A 154 22.72 -31.31 11.01
C ASN A 154 22.07 -30.39 12.07
N GLN A 155 21.18 -29.47 11.66
CA GLN A 155 20.59 -28.50 12.58
C GLN A 155 19.13 -28.85 12.85
N ALA A 156 18.74 -28.76 14.12
CA ALA A 156 17.35 -28.75 14.54
C ALA A 156 16.71 -27.38 14.27
N ALA A 157 15.39 -27.33 14.24
CA ALA A 157 14.66 -26.07 14.15
C ALA A 157 14.73 -25.30 15.49
N VAL A 158 14.75 -23.98 15.41
CA VAL A 158 14.70 -23.08 16.58
C VAL A 158 13.50 -22.15 16.41
N ALA A 159 12.66 -22.05 17.44
CA ALA A 159 11.50 -21.17 17.42
C ALA A 159 11.91 -19.72 17.17
N ALA A 160 11.06 -18.98 16.46
CA ALA A 160 11.25 -17.54 16.41
C ALA A 160 11.00 -16.90 17.77
N ASN A 161 11.71 -15.82 18.05
CA ASN A 161 11.48 -15.02 19.23
C ASN A 161 10.06 -14.46 19.21
N LYS A 162 9.31 -14.72 20.27
CA LYS A 162 7.89 -14.36 20.35
C LYS A 162 7.64 -12.88 20.15
N GLU A 163 8.38 -12.00 20.84
CA GLU A 163 8.17 -10.55 20.77
C GLU A 163 8.38 -10.00 19.34
N TYR A 164 9.32 -10.60 18.61
CA TYR A 164 9.60 -10.23 17.23
C TYR A 164 8.49 -10.67 16.27
N VAL A 165 7.92 -11.86 16.49
CA VAL A 165 6.73 -12.31 15.75
C VAL A 165 5.53 -11.41 16.07
N ILE A 166 5.35 -10.98 17.31
CA ILE A 166 4.30 -10.03 17.70
C ILE A 166 4.41 -8.73 16.89
N SER A 167 5.59 -8.12 16.84
CA SER A 167 5.81 -6.88 16.07
C SER A 167 5.55 -7.07 14.56
N LEU A 168 6.02 -8.17 13.95
CA LEU A 168 5.72 -8.48 12.55
C LEU A 168 4.21 -8.62 12.30
N VAL A 169 3.52 -9.41 13.13
CA VAL A 169 2.08 -9.65 12.99
C VAL A 169 1.29 -8.35 13.14
N LYS A 170 1.57 -7.56 14.19
CA LYS A 170 0.91 -6.27 14.42
C LYS A 170 1.12 -5.30 13.27
N GLY A 171 2.37 -5.13 12.85
CA GLY A 171 2.71 -4.20 11.79
C GLY A 171 2.10 -4.58 10.44
N ILE A 172 2.25 -5.84 10.03
CA ILE A 172 1.68 -6.34 8.77
C ILE A 172 0.15 -6.30 8.82
N LYS A 173 -0.48 -6.69 9.93
CA LYS A 173 -1.94 -6.63 10.10
C LYS A 173 -2.49 -5.21 9.98
N ALA A 174 -1.83 -4.23 10.58
CA ALA A 174 -2.22 -2.82 10.49
C ALA A 174 -2.19 -2.33 9.03
N ILE A 175 -1.13 -2.68 8.27
CA ILE A 175 -1.03 -2.33 6.84
C ILE A 175 -2.12 -3.06 6.05
N VAL A 176 -2.26 -4.38 6.22
CA VAL A 176 -3.23 -5.21 5.50
C VAL A 176 -4.65 -4.72 5.66
N GLY A 177 -5.04 -4.25 6.84
CA GLY A 177 -6.36 -3.67 7.10
C GLY A 177 -6.65 -2.37 6.32
N ILE A 178 -5.63 -1.75 5.72
CA ILE A 178 -5.75 -0.52 4.92
C ILE A 178 -5.61 -0.79 3.43
N VAL A 179 -4.77 -1.76 3.05
CA VAL A 179 -4.33 -1.94 1.66
C VAL A 179 -5.00 -3.09 0.94
N LEU A 180 -5.51 -4.11 1.64
CA LEU A 180 -6.26 -5.20 1.01
C LEU A 180 -7.75 -4.94 1.13
N SER A 181 -8.47 -5.15 0.03
CA SER A 181 -9.92 -5.01 0.02
C SER A 181 -10.62 -6.12 0.81
N GLU A 182 -11.90 -5.92 1.12
CA GLU A 182 -12.76 -7.00 1.62
C GLU A 182 -12.90 -8.09 0.53
N GLY A 183 -12.75 -9.36 0.92
CA GLY A 183 -12.77 -10.49 -0.02
C GLY A 183 -11.48 -10.72 -0.81
N GLU A 184 -10.48 -9.84 -0.72
CA GLU A 184 -9.18 -10.05 -1.37
C GLU A 184 -8.33 -11.08 -0.60
N GLY A 185 -8.14 -12.26 -1.19
CA GLY A 185 -7.44 -13.38 -0.57
C GLY A 185 -8.23 -14.05 0.56
N SER A 186 -7.76 -15.21 0.99
CA SER A 186 -8.35 -16.03 2.04
C SER A 186 -7.29 -16.64 2.94
N ALA A 187 -7.39 -16.37 4.24
CA ALA A 187 -6.56 -17.01 5.26
C ALA A 187 -6.74 -18.54 5.32
N GLU A 188 -7.84 -19.05 4.78
CA GLU A 188 -8.19 -20.47 4.75
C GLU A 188 -7.80 -21.15 3.44
N ALA A 189 -7.12 -20.44 2.52
CA ALA A 189 -6.76 -21.00 1.22
C ALA A 189 -5.86 -22.24 1.39
N THR A 190 -6.31 -23.33 0.77
CA THR A 190 -5.67 -24.63 0.82
C THR A 190 -6.00 -25.40 -0.47
N LYS A 191 -4.99 -26.06 -1.05
CA LYS A 191 -5.07 -26.78 -2.33
C LYS A 191 -4.23 -28.05 -2.36
N THR A 192 -3.13 -28.10 -1.60
CA THR A 192 -2.26 -29.28 -1.55
C THR A 192 -2.92 -30.42 -0.76
N SER A 193 -2.33 -31.62 -0.75
CA SER A 193 -2.86 -32.76 0.00
C SER A 193 -2.76 -32.56 1.52
N GLU A 194 -3.63 -33.20 2.30
CA GLU A 194 -3.58 -33.11 3.76
C GLU A 194 -2.30 -33.71 4.34
N ASP A 195 -1.87 -34.84 3.79
CA ASP A 195 -0.65 -35.52 4.22
C ASP A 195 0.61 -34.69 3.93
N ASP A 196 0.63 -33.95 2.81
CA ASP A 196 1.75 -33.04 2.54
C ASP A 196 1.81 -31.93 3.58
N LYS A 197 0.68 -31.25 3.82
CA LYS A 197 0.59 -30.19 4.83
C LYS A 197 0.98 -30.65 6.22
N LYS A 198 0.50 -31.84 6.60
CA LYS A 198 0.85 -32.50 7.86
C LYS A 198 2.36 -32.69 7.98
N ASN A 199 2.99 -33.24 6.93
CA ASN A 199 4.42 -33.56 6.92
C ASN A 199 5.34 -32.32 6.86
N ILE A 200 4.86 -31.15 6.43
CA ILE A 200 5.63 -29.90 6.50
C ILE A 200 6.07 -29.57 7.94
N GLY A 201 5.33 -30.05 8.95
CA GLY A 201 5.69 -29.91 10.36
C GLY A 201 7.09 -30.43 10.72
N LYS A 202 7.62 -31.37 9.93
CA LYS A 202 8.97 -31.90 10.10
C LYS A 202 10.08 -30.86 9.91
N LEU A 203 9.84 -29.79 9.15
CA LEU A 203 10.76 -28.67 9.00
C LEU A 203 10.95 -27.86 10.30
N PHE A 204 10.06 -28.09 11.27
CA PHE A 204 10.05 -27.49 12.61
C PHE A 204 10.52 -28.48 13.70
N SER A 205 11.01 -29.65 13.29
CA SER A 205 11.41 -30.74 14.20
C SER A 205 12.66 -30.42 15.01
N ASN A 206 12.79 -31.09 16.15
CA ASN A 206 14.00 -31.10 16.97
C ASN A 206 15.08 -32.06 16.42
N THR A 207 14.75 -32.80 15.36
CA THR A 207 15.63 -33.78 14.72
C THR A 207 15.90 -33.34 13.28
N ALA A 208 17.19 -33.18 12.93
CA ALA A 208 17.60 -32.77 11.59
C ALA A 208 17.07 -33.71 10.51
N ASP A 209 17.14 -35.03 10.74
CA ASP A 209 16.83 -36.05 9.74
C ASP A 209 15.36 -36.09 9.29
N ASP A 210 14.46 -35.46 10.05
CA ASP A 210 13.06 -35.29 9.65
C ASP A 210 12.89 -34.29 8.49
N ALA A 211 13.78 -33.29 8.38
CA ALA A 211 13.65 -32.18 7.45
C ALA A 211 14.45 -32.41 6.17
N THR A 212 13.89 -33.25 5.28
CA THR A 212 14.50 -33.60 4.00
C THR A 212 14.10 -32.64 2.88
N GLU A 213 14.78 -32.75 1.73
CA GLU A 213 14.39 -32.09 0.49
C GLU A 213 12.92 -32.32 0.12
N ALA A 214 12.36 -33.50 0.39
CA ALA A 214 10.96 -33.81 0.09
C ALA A 214 9.99 -32.97 0.95
N GLU A 215 10.29 -32.79 2.23
CA GLU A 215 9.52 -31.92 3.12
C GLU A 215 9.64 -30.44 2.71
N ALA A 216 10.83 -29.99 2.31
CA ALA A 216 11.02 -28.64 1.78
C ALA A 216 10.22 -28.44 0.47
N ALA A 217 10.20 -29.44 -0.41
CA ALA A 217 9.42 -29.43 -1.65
C ALA A 217 7.90 -29.34 -1.38
N LYS A 218 7.40 -30.06 -0.36
CA LYS A 218 5.99 -29.94 0.09
C LYS A 218 5.68 -28.52 0.55
N ALA A 219 6.55 -27.92 1.35
CA ALA A 219 6.39 -26.53 1.77
C ALA A 219 6.42 -25.55 0.59
N SER A 220 7.33 -25.75 -0.36
CA SER A 220 7.38 -24.97 -1.61
C SER A 220 6.09 -25.12 -2.42
N ALA A 221 5.51 -26.33 -2.52
CA ALA A 221 4.24 -26.56 -3.18
C ALA A 221 3.08 -25.82 -2.48
N SER A 222 3.01 -25.87 -1.14
CA SER A 222 2.05 -25.08 -0.36
C SER A 222 2.16 -23.58 -0.66
N ILE A 223 3.38 -23.03 -0.59
CA ILE A 223 3.65 -21.61 -0.88
C ILE A 223 3.29 -21.27 -2.33
N GLY A 224 3.59 -22.15 -3.29
CA GLY A 224 3.27 -21.98 -4.70
C GLY A 224 1.77 -22.01 -4.98
N SER A 225 1.00 -22.78 -4.21
CA SER A 225 -0.43 -22.99 -4.45
C SER A 225 -1.34 -21.82 -4.03
N VAL A 226 -0.90 -20.99 -3.08
CA VAL A 226 -1.68 -19.84 -2.57
C VAL A 226 -1.21 -18.52 -3.17
N SER A 227 -2.01 -17.47 -3.11
CA SER A 227 -1.59 -16.11 -3.47
C SER A 227 -0.85 -15.43 -2.31
N GLY A 228 -0.13 -14.34 -2.58
CA GLY A 228 0.45 -13.56 -1.50
C GLY A 228 -0.61 -12.86 -0.64
N ALA A 229 -1.78 -12.53 -1.20
CA ALA A 229 -2.90 -11.97 -0.45
C ALA A 229 -3.46 -13.00 0.56
N ASP A 230 -3.54 -14.28 0.18
CA ASP A 230 -3.91 -15.37 1.10
C ASP A 230 -2.95 -15.45 2.29
N ILE A 231 -1.64 -15.38 2.02
CA ILE A 231 -0.60 -15.40 3.05
C ILE A 231 -0.72 -14.16 3.95
N LEU A 232 -0.88 -12.97 3.40
CA LEU A 232 -1.07 -11.74 4.15
C LEU A 232 -2.33 -11.77 5.03
N LYS A 233 -3.44 -12.31 4.52
CA LYS A 233 -4.66 -12.52 5.31
C LYS A 233 -4.45 -13.54 6.43
N ALA A 234 -3.68 -14.61 6.20
CA ALA A 234 -3.34 -15.57 7.25
C ALA A 234 -2.46 -14.94 8.36
N ILE A 235 -1.53 -14.05 8.00
CA ILE A 235 -0.78 -13.25 8.99
C ILE A 235 -1.75 -12.33 9.76
N ALA A 236 -2.59 -11.57 9.05
CA ALA A 236 -3.50 -10.60 9.67
C ALA A 236 -4.59 -11.24 10.55
N LYS A 237 -5.00 -12.48 10.24
CA LYS A 237 -5.95 -13.28 11.04
C LYS A 237 -5.29 -13.91 12.28
N SER A 238 -3.97 -14.01 12.29
CA SER A 238 -3.26 -14.54 13.47
C SER A 238 -3.47 -13.63 14.68
N LYS A 239 -3.46 -14.25 15.86
CA LYS A 239 -3.48 -13.49 17.12
C LYS A 239 -2.19 -12.69 17.23
N GLU A 240 -2.33 -11.44 17.66
CA GLU A 240 -1.17 -10.56 17.87
C GLU A 240 -0.27 -11.04 19.00
N ASN A 241 -0.80 -11.82 19.94
CA ASN A 241 -0.04 -12.50 20.99
C ASN A 241 -0.22 -14.01 20.83
N PRO A 242 0.66 -14.70 20.07
CA PRO A 242 0.52 -16.13 19.82
C PRO A 242 0.77 -16.95 21.09
N ALA A 243 0.02 -18.03 21.24
CA ALA A 243 0.27 -19.02 22.28
C ALA A 243 1.55 -19.81 21.93
N VAL A 244 2.31 -20.18 22.96
CA VAL A 244 3.46 -21.08 22.84
C VAL A 244 3.12 -22.33 23.63
N ASN A 245 3.08 -23.48 22.96
CA ASN A 245 2.87 -24.75 23.62
C ASN A 245 4.19 -25.53 23.68
N ASN A 246 4.81 -25.55 24.86
CA ASN A 246 6.09 -26.23 25.07
C ASN A 246 5.98 -27.76 25.11
N ALA A 247 4.77 -28.31 25.31
CA ALA A 247 4.56 -29.76 25.39
C ALA A 247 4.21 -30.38 24.02
N GLU A 248 3.45 -29.66 23.20
CA GLU A 248 2.92 -30.15 21.92
C GLU A 248 3.56 -29.47 20.71
N GLY A 249 4.33 -28.39 20.92
CA GLY A 249 5.07 -27.70 19.87
C GLY A 249 4.18 -27.30 18.69
N ILE A 250 4.59 -27.69 17.49
CA ILE A 250 3.90 -27.38 16.23
C ILE A 250 2.52 -28.05 16.12
N GLU A 251 2.27 -29.18 16.82
CA GLU A 251 1.01 -29.91 16.72
C GLU A 251 -0.17 -29.13 17.33
N LYS A 252 0.12 -28.17 18.22
CA LYS A 252 -0.91 -27.32 18.84
C LYS A 252 -1.04 -25.94 18.20
N ALA A 253 -0.22 -25.63 17.19
CA ALA A 253 -0.35 -24.37 16.46
C ALA A 253 -1.68 -24.35 15.70
N THR A 254 -2.40 -23.23 15.76
CA THR A 254 -3.69 -23.01 15.07
C THR A 254 -3.64 -21.89 14.05
N ALA A 255 -2.57 -21.08 14.07
CA ALA A 255 -2.40 -19.93 13.20
C ALA A 255 -0.92 -19.71 12.81
N ALA A 256 -0.67 -18.83 11.85
CA ALA A 256 0.65 -18.58 11.29
C ALA A 256 1.65 -18.09 12.35
N ALA A 257 1.22 -17.17 13.22
CA ALA A 257 2.07 -16.67 14.31
C ALA A 257 2.45 -17.79 15.30
N GLU A 258 1.53 -18.72 15.58
CA GLU A 258 1.76 -19.86 16.48
C GLU A 258 2.71 -20.90 15.84
N ILE A 259 2.61 -21.12 14.52
CA ILE A 259 3.61 -21.91 13.76
C ILE A 259 5.01 -21.29 13.91
N ALA A 260 5.11 -19.97 13.79
CA ALA A 260 6.40 -19.29 13.82
C ALA A 260 7.11 -19.43 15.18
N VAL A 261 6.36 -19.30 16.27
CA VAL A 261 6.88 -19.40 17.65
C VAL A 261 6.86 -20.83 18.21
N ALA A 262 6.40 -21.82 17.43
CA ALA A 262 6.31 -23.20 17.89
C ALA A 262 7.71 -23.76 18.25
N PRO A 263 7.92 -24.21 19.50
CA PRO A 263 9.17 -24.87 19.87
C PRO A 263 9.26 -26.24 19.20
N ALA A 264 10.50 -26.64 18.92
CA ALA A 264 10.79 -27.98 18.45
C ALA A 264 10.66 -28.97 19.62
N VAL A 265 9.72 -29.91 19.52
CA VAL A 265 9.46 -30.91 20.57
C VAL A 265 9.59 -32.31 20.00
N ALA A 266 10.22 -33.21 20.76
CA ALA A 266 10.47 -34.58 20.33
C ALA A 266 9.17 -35.28 19.92
N ASN A 267 9.18 -35.92 18.75
CA ASN A 267 8.04 -36.65 18.17
C ASN A 267 6.79 -35.79 17.87
N LYS A 268 6.86 -34.45 17.96
CA LYS A 268 5.78 -33.51 17.64
C LYS A 268 6.13 -32.78 16.35
N LYS A 269 5.88 -33.44 15.22
CA LYS A 269 6.40 -33.02 13.90
C LYS A 269 5.33 -32.93 12.81
N GLU A 270 4.07 -32.82 13.23
CA GLU A 270 2.92 -32.78 12.34
C GLU A 270 2.17 -31.45 12.47
N ILE A 271 1.77 -30.86 11.35
CA ILE A 271 0.80 -29.75 11.39
C ILE A 271 -0.60 -30.37 11.45
N LYS A 272 -1.37 -30.04 12.50
CA LYS A 272 -2.73 -30.55 12.73
C LYS A 272 -3.79 -29.63 12.13
N ASP A 273 -5.03 -30.11 12.10
CA ASP A 273 -6.14 -29.60 11.28
C ASP A 273 -6.36 -28.08 11.34
N ASP A 274 -6.26 -27.48 12.52
CA ASP A 274 -6.50 -26.04 12.69
C ASP A 274 -5.53 -25.17 11.85
N ALA A 275 -4.26 -25.57 11.80
CA ALA A 275 -3.19 -24.91 11.05
C ALA A 275 -2.90 -25.55 9.68
N LYS A 276 -3.58 -26.65 9.33
CA LYS A 276 -3.35 -27.45 8.11
C LYS A 276 -3.93 -26.79 6.85
N LYS A 277 -3.59 -25.52 6.60
CA LYS A 277 -3.96 -24.74 5.42
C LYS A 277 -2.72 -24.16 4.77
N ASP A 278 -2.63 -24.22 3.44
CA ASP A 278 -1.43 -23.75 2.72
C ASP A 278 -1.09 -22.29 3.01
N ALA A 279 -2.10 -21.41 3.12
CA ALA A 279 -1.89 -20.00 3.45
C ALA A 279 -1.32 -19.80 4.85
N VAL A 280 -1.84 -20.53 5.83
CA VAL A 280 -1.39 -20.48 7.24
C VAL A 280 0.03 -21.01 7.37
N ILE A 281 0.34 -22.13 6.69
CA ILE A 281 1.68 -22.73 6.69
C ILE A 281 2.69 -21.80 6.03
N ALA A 282 2.38 -21.28 4.83
CA ALA A 282 3.24 -20.33 4.13
C ALA A 282 3.50 -19.06 4.95
N ALA A 283 2.46 -18.54 5.62
CA ALA A 283 2.57 -17.39 6.51
C ALA A 283 3.44 -17.70 7.74
N GLY A 284 3.28 -18.87 8.35
CA GLY A 284 4.09 -19.30 9.48
C GLY A 284 5.57 -19.47 9.13
N ILE A 285 5.86 -20.04 7.95
CA ILE A 285 7.22 -20.13 7.40
C ILE A 285 7.81 -18.74 7.18
N ALA A 286 7.07 -17.82 6.55
CA ALA A 286 7.53 -16.46 6.32
C ALA A 286 7.81 -15.71 7.64
N LEU A 287 6.88 -15.78 8.61
CA LEU A 287 7.04 -15.15 9.92
C LEU A 287 8.26 -15.68 10.67
N ARG A 288 8.46 -17.00 10.71
CA ARG A 288 9.65 -17.61 11.35
C ARG A 288 10.95 -17.23 10.63
N GLY A 289 10.88 -17.16 9.30
CA GLY A 289 12.00 -16.76 8.45
C GLY A 289 12.43 -15.31 8.61
N MET A 290 11.50 -14.39 8.90
CA MET A 290 11.79 -12.97 9.12
C MET A 290 12.13 -12.64 10.59
N ALA A 291 11.48 -13.31 11.53
CA ALA A 291 11.60 -13.01 12.96
C ALA A 291 12.96 -13.45 13.54
N LYS A 292 13.45 -12.71 14.54
CA LYS A 292 14.69 -13.04 15.27
C LYS A 292 14.70 -14.49 15.77
N ASP A 293 15.87 -15.13 15.79
CA ASP A 293 16.13 -16.49 16.28
C ASP A 293 15.48 -17.64 15.48
N GLY A 294 14.44 -17.38 14.68
CA GLY A 294 13.72 -18.40 13.92
C GLY A 294 14.60 -19.15 12.93
N ARG A 295 14.67 -20.47 13.05
CA ARG A 295 15.45 -21.36 12.17
C ARG A 295 14.66 -22.61 11.85
N PHE A 296 14.96 -23.19 10.70
CA PHE A 296 14.37 -24.46 10.26
C PHE A 296 15.38 -25.59 10.38
N ALA A 297 14.85 -26.81 10.54
CA ALA A 297 15.68 -28.00 10.51
C ALA A 297 16.13 -28.30 9.08
N ALA A 298 17.29 -28.94 8.93
CA ALA A 298 17.74 -29.51 7.67
C ALA A 298 18.57 -30.77 7.89
N LYS A 299 18.24 -31.82 7.13
CA LYS A 299 18.81 -33.16 7.26
C LYS A 299 20.34 -33.21 7.20
N SER A 300 20.86 -34.23 7.87
CA SER A 300 22.28 -34.53 7.93
C SER A 300 22.87 -34.97 6.58
N ASN A 301 24.16 -34.67 6.37
CA ASN A 301 24.95 -35.16 5.23
C ASN A 301 24.42 -34.81 3.83
N GLU A 302 23.60 -33.77 3.72
CA GLU A 302 22.96 -33.39 2.47
C GLU A 302 22.75 -31.87 2.38
N ASP A 303 23.66 -31.16 1.68
CA ASP A 303 23.55 -29.70 1.54
C ASP A 303 22.28 -29.29 0.76
N LYS A 304 21.76 -30.15 -0.13
CA LYS A 304 20.53 -29.87 -0.91
C LYS A 304 19.28 -29.69 -0.03
N SER A 305 19.18 -30.35 1.13
CA SER A 305 18.08 -30.12 2.08
C SER A 305 18.11 -28.70 2.66
N ALA A 306 19.29 -28.22 3.05
CA ALA A 306 19.47 -26.85 3.53
C ALA A 306 19.19 -25.81 2.42
N HIS A 307 19.68 -26.04 1.21
CA HIS A 307 19.42 -25.16 0.06
C HIS A 307 17.93 -25.11 -0.31
N ALA A 308 17.26 -26.27 -0.36
CA ALA A 308 15.83 -26.35 -0.65
C ALA A 308 15.01 -25.61 0.41
N MET A 309 15.33 -25.80 1.70
CA MET A 309 14.64 -25.10 2.78
C MET A 309 14.86 -23.59 2.71
N ASN A 310 16.10 -23.12 2.58
CA ASN A 310 16.38 -21.67 2.52
C ASN A 310 15.76 -21.02 1.27
N GLY A 311 15.74 -21.70 0.12
CA GLY A 311 15.02 -21.25 -1.07
C GLY A 311 13.51 -21.19 -0.85
N THR A 312 12.94 -22.16 -0.15
CA THR A 312 11.52 -22.20 0.22
C THR A 312 11.14 -21.03 1.13
N VAL A 313 11.96 -20.73 2.15
CA VAL A 313 11.74 -19.57 3.03
C VAL A 313 11.86 -18.27 2.25
N ALA A 314 12.88 -18.12 1.41
CA ALA A 314 13.05 -16.93 0.57
C ALA A 314 11.83 -16.71 -0.34
N SER A 315 11.28 -17.76 -0.93
CA SER A 315 10.05 -17.71 -1.73
C SER A 315 8.85 -17.21 -0.90
N ALA A 316 8.65 -17.75 0.31
CA ALA A 316 7.57 -17.33 1.21
C ALA A 316 7.70 -15.84 1.60
N VAL A 317 8.89 -15.41 2.03
CA VAL A 317 9.17 -14.03 2.42
C VAL A 317 9.00 -13.08 1.24
N ASN A 318 9.54 -13.44 0.07
CA ASN A 318 9.41 -12.64 -1.14
C ASN A 318 7.93 -12.44 -1.52
N LYS A 319 7.12 -13.51 -1.45
CA LYS A 319 5.70 -13.46 -1.78
C LYS A 319 4.91 -12.55 -0.84
N VAL A 320 5.22 -12.59 0.46
CA VAL A 320 4.64 -11.67 1.47
C VAL A 320 4.98 -10.22 1.14
N LEU A 321 6.27 -9.90 0.99
CA LEU A 321 6.72 -8.51 0.89
C LEU A 321 6.37 -7.88 -0.46
N SER A 322 6.53 -8.62 -1.56
CA SER A 322 6.14 -8.15 -2.90
C SER A 322 4.65 -7.83 -2.96
N THR A 323 3.80 -8.71 -2.42
CA THR A 323 2.35 -8.47 -2.39
C THR A 323 1.99 -7.31 -1.48
N LEU A 324 2.62 -7.20 -0.31
CA LEU A 324 2.37 -6.10 0.63
C LEU A 324 2.66 -4.75 -0.02
N VAL A 325 3.77 -4.63 -0.76
CA VAL A 325 4.15 -3.37 -1.41
C VAL A 325 3.34 -3.07 -2.65
N ILE A 326 2.94 -4.08 -3.43
CA ILE A 326 1.97 -3.89 -4.51
C ILE A 326 0.64 -3.37 -3.92
N ALA A 327 0.17 -3.92 -2.81
CA ALA A 327 -1.05 -3.47 -2.16
C ALA A 327 -0.93 -2.04 -1.61
N ILE A 328 0.19 -1.70 -0.95
CA ILE A 328 0.48 -0.31 -0.52
C ILE A 328 0.45 0.63 -1.73
N ARG A 329 1.08 0.24 -2.84
CA ARG A 329 1.09 1.02 -4.08
C ARG A 329 -0.30 1.27 -4.61
N ASN A 330 -1.09 0.22 -4.79
CA ASN A 330 -2.46 0.35 -5.27
C ASN A 330 -3.25 1.30 -4.37
N ARG A 331 -3.05 1.19 -3.05
CA ARG A 331 -3.75 2.03 -2.09
C ARG A 331 -3.35 3.51 -2.14
N VAL A 332 -2.06 3.79 -2.32
CA VAL A 332 -1.56 5.15 -2.49
C VAL A 332 -2.02 5.73 -3.82
N ASP A 333 -1.95 4.96 -4.90
CA ASP A 333 -2.42 5.36 -6.24
C ASP A 333 -3.92 5.68 -6.23
N GLU A 334 -4.75 4.88 -5.55
CA GLU A 334 -6.18 5.16 -5.34
C GLU A 334 -6.41 6.46 -4.56
N GLY A 335 -5.66 6.68 -3.49
CA GLY A 335 -5.78 7.91 -2.69
C GLY A 335 -5.45 9.15 -3.51
N LEU A 336 -4.37 9.11 -4.29
CA LEU A 336 -3.97 10.20 -5.18
C LEU A 336 -4.99 10.43 -6.30
N LYS A 337 -5.52 9.36 -6.92
CA LYS A 337 -6.60 9.46 -7.91
C LYS A 337 -7.84 10.13 -7.34
N GLY A 338 -8.28 9.72 -6.15
CA GLY A 338 -9.46 10.30 -5.50
C GLY A 338 -9.28 11.78 -5.14
N ILE A 339 -8.05 12.23 -4.88
CA ILE A 339 -7.77 13.66 -4.73
C ILE A 339 -7.83 14.36 -6.09
N ASN A 340 -7.21 13.78 -7.12
CA ASN A 340 -7.21 14.36 -8.46
C ASN A 340 -8.62 14.52 -9.06
N GLU A 341 -9.52 13.56 -8.82
CA GLU A 341 -10.92 13.66 -9.22
C GLU A 341 -11.59 14.92 -8.65
N VAL A 342 -11.38 15.19 -7.36
CA VAL A 342 -11.95 16.38 -6.70
C VAL A 342 -11.28 17.67 -7.18
N LEU A 343 -9.98 17.64 -7.52
CA LEU A 343 -9.29 18.81 -8.07
C LEU A 343 -9.88 19.27 -9.40
N VAL A 344 -10.24 18.33 -10.27
CA VAL A 344 -10.83 18.64 -11.58
C VAL A 344 -12.24 19.22 -11.45
N GLU A 345 -12.93 18.98 -10.33
CA GLU A 345 -14.25 19.54 -10.04
C GLU A 345 -14.24 20.97 -9.51
N ILE A 346 -13.09 21.50 -9.08
CA ILE A 346 -12.99 22.83 -8.46
C ILE A 346 -13.41 23.91 -9.45
N LYS A 347 -14.29 24.81 -9.01
CA LYS A 347 -14.73 25.98 -9.79
C LYS A 347 -14.16 27.28 -9.25
N GLN A 348 -14.00 28.26 -10.13
CA GLN A 348 -13.62 29.62 -9.76
C GLN A 348 -14.64 30.19 -8.75
N GLY A 349 -14.16 30.61 -7.57
CA GLY A 349 -14.99 31.12 -6.47
C GLY A 349 -15.13 30.16 -5.28
N GLU A 350 -14.81 28.88 -5.45
CA GLU A 350 -14.67 27.95 -4.32
C GLU A 350 -13.35 28.25 -3.58
N GLY A 351 -13.36 28.30 -2.25
CA GLY A 351 -12.17 28.57 -1.41
C GLY A 351 -11.81 30.05 -1.17
N VAL A 352 -12.54 31.02 -1.74
CA VAL A 352 -12.26 32.46 -1.55
C VAL A 352 -12.68 32.98 -0.15
N GLY A 353 -13.35 32.17 0.67
CA GLY A 353 -13.88 32.56 1.97
C GLY A 353 -12.88 32.65 3.14
N ALA A 354 -11.62 32.27 2.99
CA ALA A 354 -10.70 32.09 4.12
C ALA A 354 -9.57 33.12 4.26
N LYS A 355 -9.43 34.09 3.33
CA LYS A 355 -8.35 35.12 3.37
C LYS A 355 -8.87 36.56 3.54
N ALA A 356 -10.04 36.72 4.15
CA ALA A 356 -10.51 38.03 4.61
C ALA A 356 -10.60 38.00 6.13
N ASN A 357 -9.48 38.24 6.81
CA ASN A 357 -9.35 39.00 8.06
C ASN A 357 -7.89 39.09 8.49
#